data_AF-A0A7X9C2W2-F1
#
_entry.id   AF-A0A7X9C2W2-F1
#
_cell.length_a   1.000
_cell.length_b   1.000
_cell.length_c   1.000
_cell.angle_alpha   90.00
_cell.angle_beta   90.00
_cell.angle_gamma   90.00
#
_symmetry.space_group_name_H-M   'P 1'
#
loop_
_entity.id
_entity.type
_entity.pdbx_description
1 polymer ?
#
loop_
_entity_poly.entity_id
_entity_poly.type
_entity_poly.pdbx_seq_one_letter_code
_entity_poly.pdbx_strand_id
1 'polypeptide(L)' 'MDSLSSMNKALAYIEEHLTEDIDYSEVSKIAYCSEYHFKRMFSFLSGIGLSEYI' A
#
# COMPACT_ATOMS: atom_id res chain seq x y z
N MET A 1 -4.63 17.06 -1.83
CA MET A 1 -4.29 15.78 -1.18
C MET A 1 -2.84 15.50 -1.47
N ASP A 2 -2.05 15.19 -0.45
CA ASP A 2 -0.67 14.76 -0.63
C ASP A 2 -0.67 13.25 -0.93
N SER A 3 -0.32 12.88 -2.16
CA SER A 3 -0.35 11.49 -2.61
C SER A 3 0.61 10.59 -1.81
N LEU A 4 1.74 11.14 -1.34
CA LEU A 4 2.68 10.38 -0.53
C LEU A 4 2.12 10.13 0.88
N SER A 5 1.40 11.11 1.44
CA SER A 5 0.71 10.92 2.73
C SER A 5 -0.34 9.80 2.65
N SER A 6 -1.13 9.75 1.57
CA SER A 6 -2.10 8.67 1.35
C SER A 6 -1.44 7.30 1.17
N MET A 7 -0.30 7.24 0.47
CA MET A 7 0.48 5.99 0.38
C MET A 7 0.99 5.52 1.74
N ASN A 8 1.53 6.42 2.55
CA ASN A 8 2.04 6.07 3.89
C ASN A 8 0.92 5.58 4.81
N LYS A 9 -0.29 6.15 4.71
CA LYS A 9 -1.46 5.66 5.45
C LYS A 9 -1.88 4.27 5.01
N ALA A 10 -1.84 3.99 3.70
CA ALA A 10 -2.16 2.67 3.18
C ALA A 10 -1.10 1.63 3.60
N LEU A 11 0.17 2.03 3.69
CA LEU A 11 1.24 1.19 4.25
C LEU A 11 1.04 0.92 5.74
N ALA A 12 0.70 1.94 6.53
CA ALA A 12 0.41 1.76 7.96
C ALA A 12 -0.75 0.76 8.19
N TYR A 13 -1.81 0.84 7.37
CA TYR A 13 -2.88 -0.15 7.39
C TYR A 13 -2.37 -1.58 7.12
N ILE A 14 -1.51 -1.76 6.11
CA ILE A 14 -0.91 -3.07 5.81
C ILE A 14 -0.10 -3.58 7.00
N GLU A 15 0.72 -2.72 7.61
CA GLU A 15 1.57 -3.05 8.76
C GLU A 15 0.76 -3.47 10.00
N GLU A 16 -0.37 -2.80 10.23
CA GLU A 16 -1.30 -3.14 11.32
C GLU A 16 -2.00 -4.50 11.12
N HIS A 17 -2.05 -5.03 9.89
CA HIS A 17 -2.76 -6.26 9.54
C HIS A 17 -1.84 -7.38 9.00
N LEU A 18 -0.52 -7.33 9.23
CA LEU A 18 0.44 -8.31 8.68
C LEU A 18 0.18 -9.77 9.09
N THR A 19 -0.48 -10.01 10.22
CA THR A 19 -0.83 -11.35 10.70
C THR A 19 -2.22 -11.82 10.24
N GLU A 20 -2.90 -11.01 9.44
CA GLU A 20 -4.27 -11.22 8.97
C GLU A 20 -4.34 -11.15 7.43
N ASP A 21 -5.52 -11.41 6.88
CA ASP A 21 -5.74 -11.23 5.44
C ASP A 21 -5.86 -9.73 5.12
N ILE A 22 -4.93 -9.22 4.32
CA ILE A 22 -4.91 -7.81 3.91
C ILE A 22 -6.07 -7.52 2.93
N ASP A 23 -6.99 -6.64 3.32
CA ASP A 23 -8.03 -6.12 2.42
C ASP A 23 -7.45 -5.03 1.49
N TYR A 24 -7.08 -5.42 0.28
CA TYR A 24 -6.59 -4.52 -0.75
C TYR A 24 -7.65 -3.54 -1.30
N SER A 25 -8.94 -3.77 -1.05
CA SER A 25 -9.99 -2.79 -1.32
C SER A 25 -9.83 -1.57 -0.40
N GLU A 26 -9.52 -1.81 0.87
CA GLU A 26 -9.29 -0.73 1.84
C GLU A 26 -7.98 0.02 1.56
N VAL A 27 -6.91 -0.71 1.24
CA VAL A 27 -5.64 -0.12 0.74
C VAL A 27 -5.90 0.82 -0.43
N SER A 28 -6.72 0.39 -1.40
CA SER A 28 -7.05 1.18 -2.59
C SER A 28 -7.84 2.45 -2.25
N LYS A 29 -8.76 2.39 -1.28
CA LYS A 29 -9.51 3.57 -0.80
C LYS A 29 -8.62 4.58 -0.08
N ILE A 30 -7.73 4.11 0.79
CA ILE A 30 -6.81 4.96 1.55
C ILE A 30 -5.79 5.63 0.62
N ALA A 31 -5.24 4.86 -0.32
CA ALA A 31 -4.23 5.33 -1.27
C ALA A 31 -4.81 6.15 -2.45
N TYR A 32 -6.14 6.18 -2.61
CA TYR A 32 -6.84 6.78 -3.75
C TYR A 32 -6.33 6.27 -5.12
N CYS A 33 -5.94 5.00 -5.21
CA CYS A 33 -5.51 4.36 -6.44
C CYS A 33 -5.85 2.87 -6.43
N SER A 34 -5.81 2.22 -7.59
CA SER A 34 -6.01 0.78 -7.67
C SER A 34 -4.87 0.04 -6.97
N GLU A 35 -5.14 -1.17 -6.47
CA GLU A 35 -4.12 -2.09 -5.95
C GLU A 35 -2.92 -2.23 -6.88
N TYR A 36 -3.16 -2.33 -8.20
CA TYR A 36 -2.11 -2.39 -9.20
C TYR A 36 -1.20 -1.15 -9.18
N HIS A 37 -1.79 0.05 -9.12
CA HIS A 37 -1.02 1.31 -9.05
C HIS A 37 -0.31 1.45 -7.70
N PHE A 38 -0.94 1.05 -6.60
CA PHE A 38 -0.31 1.04 -5.29
C PHE A 38 0.94 0.16 -5.28
N LYS A 39 0.82 -1.11 -5.71
CA LYS A 39 1.94 -2.05 -5.81
C LYS A 39 3.05 -1.52 -6.71
N ARG A 40 2.70 -0.95 -7.87
CA ARG A 40 3.68 -0.38 -8.81
C ARG A 40 4.41 0.83 -8.23
N MET A 41 3.68 1.73 -7.57
CA MET A 41 4.26 2.93 -6.95
C MET A 41 5.11 2.57 -5.74
N PHE A 42 4.67 1.63 -4.90
CA PHE A 42 5.46 1.10 -3.80
C PHE A 42 6.80 0.59 -4.31
N SER A 43 6.80 -0.33 -5.29
CA SER A 43 8.04 -0.91 -5.80
C SER A 43 8.94 0.09 -6.50
N PHE A 44 8.37 1.09 -7.18
CA PHE A 44 9.15 2.18 -7.76
C PHE A 44 9.89 3.01 -6.70
N LEU A 45 9.28 3.21 -5.52
CA LEU A 45 9.85 4.02 -4.44
C LEU A 45 10.78 3.24 -3.51
N SER A 46 10.42 1.99 -3.16
CA SER A 46 11.16 1.17 -2.20
C SER A 46 12.28 0.34 -2.83
N GLY A 47 12.22 0.11 -4.15
CA GLY A 47 13.14 -0.76 -4.87
C GLY A 47 12.85 -2.26 -4.73
N ILE A 48 11.82 -2.66 -3.97
CA ILE A 48 11.42 -4.07 -3.76
C ILE A 48 9.92 -4.29 -4.02
N GLY A 49 9.53 -5.55 -4.22
CA GLY A 49 8.12 -5.92 -4.38
C GLY A 49 7.31 -5.68 -3.10
N LEU A 50 6.02 -5.30 -3.21
CA LEU A 50 5.15 -5.24 -2.02
C LEU A 50 5.02 -6.61 -1.33
N SER A 51 5.04 -7.69 -2.09
CA SER A 51 5.03 -9.07 -1.57
C SER A 51 6.36 -9.51 -0.95
N GLU A 52 7.45 -8.79 -1.20
CA GLU A 52 8.74 -9.00 -0.54
C GLU A 52 8.84 -8.17 0.74
N TYR A 53 8.10 -7.05 0.78
CA TYR A 53 7.98 -6.19 1.94
C TYR A 53 7.10 -6.79 3.04
N ILE A 54 5.95 -7.35 2.66
CA ILE A 54 5.01 -8.09 3.52
C ILE A 54 5.59 -9.47 3.83
#